data_AF-A0A2B5Y6H7-F1
#
_entry.id   AF-A0A2B5Y6H7-F1
#
_cell.length_a   1.000
_cell.length_b   1.000
_cell.length_c   1.000
_cell.angle_alpha   90.00
_cell.angle_beta   90.00
_cell.angle_gamma   90.00
#
_symmetry.space_group_name_H-M   'P 1'
#
loop_
_entity.id
_entity.type
_entity.pdbx_description
1 polymer ?
#
loop_
_entity_poly.entity_id
_entity_poly.type
_entity_poly.pdbx_seq_one_letter_code
_entity_poly.pdbx_strand_id
1 'polypeptide(L)'
;MNVESIHEKLNVLRNEIKEMGGIIDLDWCGKLLYPYYEYFNDNKLRYRSGSLVAFWGLLIEWEDESGFPFYTGTEEYDCHHFDMYVKEFLKYAPKIKRQFPNVYLAIVKSLMELDKREQWESEFPNICKELFDNVRGELFHTDVQNIDYDKVYQEGRMLY
;
A
#
# COMPACT_ATOMS: atom_id res chain seq x y z
N MET A 1 3.78 -23.58 -10.71
CA MET A 1 2.97 -22.73 -9.82
C MET A 1 1.98 -21.99 -10.69
N ASN A 2 0.68 -22.15 -10.43
CA ASN A 2 -0.32 -21.28 -11.05
C ASN A 2 -0.07 -19.89 -10.45
N VAL A 3 0.41 -18.95 -11.26
CA VAL A 3 0.47 -17.55 -10.84
C VAL A 3 -0.99 -17.10 -10.77
N GLU A 4 -1.51 -16.95 -9.55
CA GLU A 4 -2.86 -16.41 -9.37
C GLU A 4 -2.95 -15.05 -10.06
N SER A 5 -4.08 -14.79 -10.72
CA SER A 5 -4.25 -13.54 -11.44
C SER A 5 -4.53 -12.40 -10.46
N ILE A 6 -4.04 -11.19 -10.76
CA ILE A 6 -4.43 -9.96 -10.03
C ILE A 6 -5.95 -9.82 -9.91
N HIS A 7 -6.71 -10.34 -10.87
CA HIS A 7 -8.17 -10.32 -10.83
C HIS A 7 -8.72 -11.12 -9.64
N GLU A 8 -8.20 -12.32 -9.41
CA GLU A 8 -8.58 -13.19 -8.29
C GLU A 8 -8.16 -12.56 -6.96
N LYS A 9 -6.91 -12.10 -6.85
CA LYS A 9 -6.42 -11.43 -5.63
C LYS A 9 -7.24 -10.21 -5.24
N LEU A 10 -7.59 -9.36 -6.21
CA LEU A 10 -8.47 -8.22 -5.93
C LEU A 10 -9.92 -8.62 -5.63
N ASN A 11 -10.40 -9.78 -6.08
CA ASN A 11 -11.70 -10.31 -5.63
C ASN A 11 -11.62 -10.78 -4.17
N VAL A 12 -10.53 -11.45 -3.79
CA VAL A 12 -10.30 -11.90 -2.40
C VAL A 12 -10.22 -10.69 -1.47
N LEU A 13 -9.34 -9.72 -1.76
CA LEU A 13 -9.20 -8.48 -0.99
C LEU A 13 -10.55 -7.78 -0.81
N ARG A 14 -11.31 -7.66 -1.89
CA ARG A 14 -12.62 -7.03 -1.87
C ARG A 14 -13.59 -7.75 -0.92
N ASN A 15 -13.59 -9.07 -0.93
CA ASN A 15 -14.47 -9.87 -0.09
C ASN A 15 -14.06 -9.79 1.38
N GLU A 16 -12.75 -9.85 1.67
CA GLU A 16 -12.24 -9.72 3.04
C GLU A 16 -12.55 -8.33 3.62
N ILE A 17 -12.37 -7.25 2.84
CA ILE A 17 -12.74 -5.89 3.29
C ILE A 17 -14.22 -5.80 3.68
N LYS A 18 -15.10 -6.46 2.92
CA LYS A 18 -16.55 -6.48 3.20
C LYS A 18 -16.88 -7.31 4.43
N GLU A 19 -16.21 -8.43 4.62
CA GLU A 19 -16.43 -9.34 5.74
C GLU A 19 -15.95 -8.73 7.06
N MET A 20 -14.76 -8.12 7.04
CA MET A 20 -14.13 -7.52 8.22
C MET A 20 -14.61 -6.09 8.50
N GLY A 21 -15.26 -5.43 7.53
CA GLY A 21 -15.70 -4.05 7.66
C GLY A 21 -14.55 -3.02 7.59
N GLY A 22 -13.38 -3.42 7.09
CA GLY A 22 -12.17 -2.61 7.05
C GLY A 22 -11.02 -3.34 6.33
N ILE A 23 -9.85 -2.71 6.26
CA ILE A 23 -8.67 -3.22 5.53
C ILE A 23 -7.50 -3.57 6.46
N ILE A 24 -7.77 -3.67 7.77
CA ILE A 24 -6.82 -4.05 8.82
C ILE A 24 -7.14 -5.51 9.23
N ASP A 25 -6.14 -6.23 9.71
CA ASP A 25 -6.19 -7.62 10.16
C ASP A 25 -6.59 -8.59 9.03
N LEU A 26 -6.05 -8.34 7.84
CA LEU A 26 -6.23 -9.22 6.67
C LEU A 26 -5.02 -10.14 6.47
N ASP A 27 -5.21 -11.25 5.76
CA ASP A 27 -4.16 -12.26 5.53
C ASP A 27 -3.17 -11.82 4.42
N TRP A 28 -2.45 -10.73 4.68
CA TRP A 28 -1.55 -10.04 3.75
C TRP A 28 -0.39 -10.88 3.25
N CYS A 29 0.19 -11.71 4.12
CA CYS A 29 1.32 -12.59 3.81
C CYS A 29 0.89 -14.02 3.43
N GLY A 30 -0.39 -14.35 3.49
CA GLY A 30 -0.97 -15.60 3.00
C GLY A 30 -1.85 -15.38 1.77
N LYS A 31 -3.17 -15.43 1.94
CA LYS A 31 -4.15 -15.32 0.85
C LYS A 31 -3.99 -14.07 -0.01
N LEU A 32 -3.58 -12.96 0.56
CA LEU A 32 -3.43 -11.69 -0.15
C LEU A 32 -2.00 -11.42 -0.63
N LEU A 33 -1.06 -12.33 -0.40
CA LEU A 33 0.32 -12.16 -0.86
C LEU A 33 0.37 -12.09 -2.38
N TYR A 34 0.73 -10.92 -2.91
CA TYR A 34 0.79 -10.63 -4.33
C TYR A 34 1.60 -9.35 -4.60
N PRO A 35 2.35 -9.24 -5.71
CA PRO A 35 3.09 -8.03 -6.06
C PRO A 35 2.17 -6.94 -6.64
N TYR A 36 1.28 -6.38 -5.83
CA TYR A 36 0.30 -5.37 -6.27
C TYR A 36 0.98 -4.12 -6.89
N TYR A 37 2.21 -3.78 -6.46
CA TYR A 37 2.96 -2.64 -6.98
C TYR A 37 3.15 -2.67 -8.51
N GLU A 38 3.18 -3.85 -9.14
CA GLU A 38 3.31 -4.01 -10.60
C GLU A 38 2.13 -3.38 -11.36
N TYR A 39 1.00 -3.17 -10.68
CA TYR A 39 -0.26 -2.74 -11.29
C TYR A 39 -0.62 -1.28 -11.01
N PHE A 40 0.23 -0.50 -10.34
CA PHE A 40 -0.03 0.92 -10.05
C PHE A 40 -0.24 1.79 -11.31
N ASN A 41 0.28 1.35 -12.44
CA ASN A 41 0.13 2.02 -13.74
C ASN A 41 -0.56 1.14 -14.80
N ASP A 42 -1.24 0.07 -14.40
CA ASP A 42 -1.95 -0.85 -15.31
C ASP A 42 -2.97 -0.12 -16.20
N ASN A 43 -3.26 -0.64 -17.39
CA ASN A 43 -4.24 -0.05 -18.30
C ASN A 43 -5.69 -0.12 -17.77
N LYS A 44 -6.02 -1.16 -17.00
CA LYS A 44 -7.34 -1.39 -16.40
C LYS A 44 -7.44 -0.64 -15.08
N LEU A 45 -8.40 0.28 -15.01
CA LEU A 45 -8.63 1.13 -13.84
C LEU A 45 -8.80 0.32 -12.55
N ARG A 46 -9.51 -0.82 -12.61
CA ARG A 46 -9.73 -1.70 -11.46
C ARG A 46 -8.43 -2.25 -10.87
N TYR A 47 -7.45 -2.58 -11.71
CA TYR A 47 -6.20 -3.15 -11.23
C TYR A 47 -5.33 -2.07 -10.60
N ARG A 48 -5.30 -0.86 -11.19
CA ARG A 48 -4.67 0.31 -10.58
C ARG A 48 -5.28 0.64 -9.22
N SER A 49 -6.59 0.91 -9.19
CA SER A 49 -7.28 1.36 -7.99
C SER A 49 -7.18 0.33 -6.87
N GLY A 50 -7.38 -0.95 -7.21
CA GLY A 50 -7.35 -2.00 -6.21
C GLY A 50 -5.97 -2.30 -5.66
N SER A 51 -4.94 -2.21 -6.50
CA SER A 51 -3.56 -2.39 -6.03
C SER A 51 -3.10 -1.25 -5.13
N LEU A 52 -3.53 -0.02 -5.39
CA LEU A 52 -3.26 1.11 -4.51
C LEU A 52 -3.96 0.95 -3.15
N VAL A 53 -5.19 0.44 -3.13
CA VAL A 53 -5.89 0.12 -1.88
C VAL A 53 -5.19 -1.03 -1.15
N ALA A 54 -4.72 -2.07 -1.85
CA ALA A 54 -3.91 -3.11 -1.23
C ALA A 54 -2.65 -2.54 -0.58
N PHE A 55 -1.94 -1.63 -1.26
CA PHE A 55 -0.78 -0.97 -0.67
C PHE A 55 -1.12 -0.14 0.55
N TRP A 56 -2.21 0.63 0.51
CA TRP A 56 -2.70 1.34 1.69
C TRP A 56 -3.03 0.37 2.84
N GLY A 57 -3.66 -0.76 2.54
CA GLY A 57 -3.93 -1.84 3.48
C GLY A 57 -2.67 -2.36 4.19
N LEU A 58 -1.62 -2.66 3.43
CA LEU A 58 -0.33 -3.09 3.99
C LEU A 58 0.29 -2.02 4.91
N LEU A 59 0.17 -0.74 4.56
CA LEU A 59 0.67 0.36 5.38
C LEU A 59 -0.11 0.51 6.69
N ILE A 60 -1.45 0.46 6.62
CA ILE A 60 -2.27 0.65 7.82
C ILE A 60 -2.23 -0.55 8.76
N GLU A 61 -2.06 -1.76 8.23
CA GLU A 61 -1.78 -2.98 9.02
C GLU A 61 -0.57 -2.77 9.93
N TRP A 62 0.51 -2.23 9.34
CA TRP A 62 1.74 -1.90 10.05
C TRP A 62 1.53 -0.70 10.98
N GLU A 63 0.88 0.36 10.51
CA GLU A 63 0.61 1.59 11.28
C GLU A 63 -0.18 1.28 12.55
N ASP A 64 -1.15 0.36 12.49
CA ASP A 64 -1.96 -0.07 13.63
C ASP A 64 -1.29 -1.15 14.50
N GLU A 65 -0.10 -1.63 14.10
CA GLU A 65 0.65 -2.71 14.77
C GLU A 65 -0.14 -4.05 14.85
N SER A 66 -1.15 -4.19 13.99
CA SER A 66 -1.96 -5.41 13.85
C SER A 66 -1.20 -6.51 13.10
N GLY A 67 -0.27 -6.12 12.21
CA GLY A 67 0.63 -7.03 11.52
C GLY A 67 1.80 -6.31 10.84
N PHE A 68 2.86 -7.06 10.51
CA PHE A 68 4.08 -6.51 9.91
C PHE A 68 4.30 -7.14 8.53
N PRO A 69 3.56 -6.68 7.49
CA PRO A 69 3.52 -7.40 6.22
C PRO A 69 4.75 -7.19 5.32
N PHE A 70 5.65 -6.25 5.64
CA PHE A 70 6.85 -5.99 4.84
C PHE A 70 8.09 -6.71 5.37
N TYR A 71 8.99 -7.08 4.46
CA TYR A 71 10.28 -7.68 4.78
C TYR A 71 11.26 -6.64 5.32
N THR A 72 11.77 -6.85 6.53
CA THR A 72 12.79 -6.00 7.19
C THR A 72 14.22 -6.52 6.98
N GLY A 73 14.37 -7.77 6.54
CA GLY A 73 15.69 -8.41 6.36
C GLY A 73 15.90 -9.67 7.18
N THR A 74 14.95 -10.02 8.04
CA THR A 74 15.12 -11.09 9.04
C THR A 74 14.04 -12.17 9.00
N GLU A 75 12.94 -11.93 8.31
CA GLU A 75 11.79 -12.82 8.26
C GLU A 75 12.09 -14.09 7.44
N GLU A 76 11.65 -15.24 7.96
CA GLU A 76 11.79 -16.54 7.30
C GLU A 76 10.53 -16.95 6.50
N TYR A 77 9.51 -16.09 6.49
CA TYR A 77 8.25 -16.28 5.75
C TYR A 77 8.13 -15.29 4.59
N ASP A 78 7.23 -15.57 3.65
CA ASP A 78 7.03 -14.69 2.50
C ASP A 78 6.37 -13.37 2.93
N CYS A 79 7.05 -12.26 2.63
CA CYS A 79 6.61 -10.90 2.96
C CYS A 79 6.54 -10.01 1.71
N HIS A 80 5.89 -8.87 1.85
CA HIS A 80 5.89 -7.81 0.83
C HIS A 80 7.21 -7.03 0.84
N HIS A 81 7.65 -6.57 -0.33
CA HIS A 81 8.88 -5.78 -0.45
C HIS A 81 8.58 -4.27 -0.39
N PHE A 82 8.71 -3.65 0.78
CA PHE A 82 8.38 -2.23 0.99
C PHE A 82 9.03 -1.30 -0.04
N ASP A 83 10.31 -1.52 -0.36
CA ASP A 83 11.04 -0.72 -1.34
C ASP A 83 10.42 -0.78 -2.74
N MET A 84 9.93 -1.94 -3.17
CA MET A 84 9.30 -2.12 -4.48
C MET A 84 7.99 -1.34 -4.58
N TYR A 85 7.18 -1.39 -3.52
CA TYR A 85 5.94 -0.60 -3.43
C TYR A 85 6.23 0.90 -3.47
N VAL A 86 7.17 1.37 -2.65
CA VAL A 86 7.53 2.79 -2.56
C VAL A 86 8.12 3.30 -3.88
N LYS A 87 9.02 2.55 -4.52
CA LYS A 87 9.62 2.91 -5.82
C LYS A 87 8.57 3.10 -6.90
N GLU A 88 7.66 2.14 -7.08
CA GLU A 88 6.62 2.24 -8.10
C GLU A 88 5.56 3.30 -7.74
N PHE A 89 5.26 3.49 -6.45
CA PHE A 89 4.37 4.58 -6.02
C PHE A 89 4.96 5.95 -6.36
N LEU A 90 6.22 6.21 -6.01
CA LEU A 90 6.92 7.47 -6.33
C LEU A 90 6.94 7.74 -7.84
N LYS A 91 7.31 6.73 -8.63
CA LYS A 91 7.38 6.81 -10.09
C LYS A 91 6.08 7.27 -10.74
N TYR A 92 4.93 6.89 -10.18
CA TYR A 92 3.61 7.24 -10.72
C TYR A 92 2.81 8.21 -9.86
N ALA A 93 3.39 8.76 -8.79
CA ALA A 93 2.72 9.62 -7.82
C ALA A 93 1.90 10.75 -8.47
N PRO A 94 2.40 11.51 -9.47
CA PRO A 94 1.60 12.55 -10.13
C PRO A 94 0.36 12.01 -10.84
N LYS A 95 0.46 10.84 -11.47
CA LYS A 95 -0.66 10.20 -12.17
C LYS A 95 -1.67 9.64 -11.16
N ILE A 96 -1.18 9.00 -10.10
CA ILE A 96 -2.00 8.43 -9.03
C ILE A 96 -2.79 9.56 -8.34
N LYS A 97 -2.12 10.64 -7.91
CA LYS A 97 -2.75 11.82 -7.29
C LYS A 97 -3.89 12.39 -8.13
N ARG A 98 -3.73 12.44 -9.45
CA ARG A 98 -4.76 12.95 -10.36
C ARG A 98 -5.95 11.99 -10.52
N GLN A 99 -5.72 10.67 -10.50
CA GLN A 99 -6.76 9.67 -10.77
C GLN A 99 -7.49 9.19 -9.51
N PHE A 100 -6.77 9.11 -8.38
CA PHE A 100 -7.23 8.57 -7.11
C PHE A 100 -6.73 9.48 -5.97
N PRO A 101 -7.18 10.74 -5.91
CA PRO A 101 -6.68 11.71 -4.95
C PRO A 101 -6.85 11.27 -3.50
N ASN A 102 -7.95 10.60 -3.13
CA ASN A 102 -8.18 10.18 -1.75
C ASN A 102 -7.25 9.01 -1.38
N VAL A 103 -7.11 8.01 -2.26
CA VAL A 103 -6.18 6.89 -2.05
C VAL A 103 -4.74 7.39 -1.98
N TYR A 104 -4.36 8.33 -2.85
CA TYR A 104 -3.04 8.96 -2.81
C TYR A 104 -2.76 9.62 -1.45
N LEU A 105 -3.70 10.43 -0.95
CA LEU A 105 -3.54 11.10 0.34
C LEU A 105 -3.46 10.11 1.50
N ALA A 106 -4.26 9.04 1.47
CA ALA A 106 -4.23 8.00 2.49
C ALA A 106 -2.86 7.31 2.56
N ILE A 107 -2.31 6.93 1.41
CA ILE A 107 -0.97 6.32 1.32
C ILE A 107 0.09 7.29 1.83
N VAL A 108 0.08 8.55 1.39
CA VAL A 108 1.07 9.55 1.83
C VAL A 108 1.00 9.77 3.33
N LYS A 109 -0.21 9.86 3.90
CA LYS A 109 -0.40 10.00 5.34
C LYS A 109 0.20 8.81 6.10
N SER A 110 -0.15 7.58 5.74
CA SER A 110 0.38 6.39 6.41
C SER A 110 1.90 6.29 6.29
N LEU A 111 2.48 6.64 5.13
CA LEU A 111 3.93 6.72 4.97
C LEU A 111 4.56 7.75 5.92
N MET A 112 3.94 8.93 6.08
CA MET A 112 4.43 9.95 7.01
C MET A 112 4.39 9.50 8.47
N GLU A 113 3.30 8.84 8.90
CA GLU A 113 3.16 8.35 10.27
C GLU A 113 4.14 7.20 10.55
N LEU A 114 4.31 6.27 9.62
CA LEU A 114 5.29 5.18 9.74
C LEU A 114 6.73 5.70 9.80
N ASP A 115 7.12 6.64 8.94
CA ASP A 115 8.49 7.21 8.96
C ASP A 115 8.79 7.89 10.29
N LYS A 116 7.79 8.60 10.83
CA LYS A 116 7.90 9.29 12.12
C LYS A 116 8.04 8.32 13.29
N ARG A 117 7.40 7.15 13.24
CA ARG A 117 7.46 6.14 14.30
C ARG A 117 8.70 5.26 14.21
N GLU A 118 8.94 4.65 13.05
CA GLU A 118 9.84 3.49 12.91
C GLU A 118 11.30 3.86 12.62
N GLN A 119 11.60 5.12 12.26
CA GLN A 119 12.92 5.51 11.73
C GLN A 119 13.36 4.54 10.62
N TRP A 120 12.78 4.67 9.42
CA TRP A 120 12.89 3.67 8.35
C TRP A 120 14.29 3.12 8.06
N GLU A 121 15.35 3.90 8.18
CA GLU A 121 16.73 3.42 8.03
C GLU A 121 17.12 2.32 9.02
N SER A 122 16.57 2.35 10.23
CA SER A 122 16.79 1.33 11.26
C SER A 122 15.90 0.12 11.03
N GLU A 123 14.64 0.34 10.67
CA GLU A 123 13.66 -0.72 10.49
C GLU A 123 13.89 -1.54 9.21
N PHE A 124 14.34 -0.88 8.14
CA PHE A 124 14.61 -1.50 6.85
C PHE A 124 16.09 -1.31 6.45
N PRO A 125 17.03 -1.95 7.17
CA PRO A 125 18.46 -1.81 6.90
C PRO A 125 18.88 -2.37 5.53
N ASN A 126 18.04 -3.20 4.93
CA ASN A 126 18.18 -3.76 3.59
C ASN A 126 17.79 -2.77 2.46
N ILE A 127 17.16 -1.63 2.79
CA ILE A 127 16.72 -0.63 1.82
C ILE A 127 17.69 0.55 1.79
N CYS A 128 18.00 1.04 0.58
CA CYS A 128 18.89 2.18 0.42
C CYS A 128 18.25 3.46 0.97
N LYS A 129 18.97 4.17 1.87
CA LYS A 129 18.55 5.46 2.44
C LYS A 129 18.12 6.49 1.40
N GLU A 130 18.73 6.49 0.21
CA GLU A 130 18.37 7.41 -0.88
C GLU A 130 16.88 7.28 -1.27
N LEU A 131 16.31 6.07 -1.17
CA LEU A 131 14.88 5.88 -1.41
C LEU A 131 14.02 6.64 -0.40
N PHE A 132 14.38 6.59 0.89
CA PHE A 132 13.66 7.28 1.95
C PHE A 132 13.80 8.79 1.83
N ASP A 133 14.99 9.29 1.51
CA ASP A 133 15.22 10.71 1.26
C ASP A 133 14.34 11.20 0.09
N ASN A 134 14.21 10.42 -0.99
CA ASN A 134 13.32 10.73 -2.11
C ASN A 134 11.85 10.74 -1.70
N VAL A 135 11.40 9.78 -0.88
CA VAL A 135 10.02 9.79 -0.35
C VAL A 135 9.74 11.06 0.43
N ARG A 136 10.61 11.39 1.38
CA ARG A 136 10.45 12.57 2.24
C ARG A 136 10.43 13.85 1.41
N GLY A 137 11.33 13.98 0.44
CA GLY A 137 11.43 15.16 -0.43
C GLY A 137 10.28 15.32 -1.44
N GLU A 138 9.74 14.22 -1.98
CA GLU A 138 8.71 14.28 -3.01
C GLU A 138 7.28 14.25 -2.44
N LEU A 139 7.05 13.52 -1.35
CA LEU A 139 5.70 13.22 -0.86
C LEU A 139 5.31 14.01 0.39
N PHE A 140 6.22 14.20 1.36
CA PHE A 140 5.87 14.65 2.73
C PHE A 140 5.62 16.16 2.84
N HIS A 141 5.67 16.87 1.72
CA HIS A 141 5.20 18.26 1.61
C HIS A 141 3.71 18.35 1.22
N THR A 142 3.02 17.21 1.11
CA THR A 142 1.59 17.15 0.81
C THR A 142 0.76 17.45 2.05
N ASP A 143 -0.24 18.32 1.93
CA ASP A 143 -1.23 18.55 2.98
C ASP A 143 -2.19 17.34 3.07
N VAL A 144 -2.13 16.59 4.17
CA VAL A 144 -2.84 15.31 4.39
C VAL A 144 -3.93 15.40 5.47
N GLN A 145 -4.67 16.51 5.52
CA GLN A 145 -5.73 16.72 6.50
C GLN A 145 -7.11 16.19 6.06
N ASN A 146 -7.90 15.72 7.03
CA ASN A 146 -9.32 15.35 6.88
C ASN A 146 -9.61 14.33 5.76
N ILE A 147 -8.82 13.25 5.70
CA ILE A 147 -9.03 12.16 4.74
C ILE A 147 -10.37 11.48 5.04
N ASP A 148 -11.23 11.45 4.02
CA ASP A 148 -12.50 10.74 4.02
C ASP A 148 -12.27 9.30 3.52
N TYR A 149 -12.15 8.36 4.45
CA TYR A 149 -11.83 6.97 4.14
C TYR A 149 -12.93 6.26 3.34
N ASP A 150 -14.19 6.70 3.42
CA ASP A 150 -15.23 6.17 2.54
C ASP A 150 -14.88 6.46 1.08
N LYS A 151 -14.42 7.68 0.77
CA LYS A 151 -13.98 8.04 -0.59
C LYS A 151 -12.77 7.24 -1.06
N VAL A 152 -11.87 6.85 -0.14
CA VAL A 152 -10.73 5.98 -0.46
C VAL A 152 -11.23 4.64 -0.98
N TYR A 153 -12.17 4.01 -0.28
CA TYR A 153 -12.76 2.73 -0.71
C TYR A 153 -13.60 2.85 -1.99
N GLN A 154 -14.29 3.99 -2.18
CA GLN A 154 -15.05 4.27 -3.40
C GLN A 154 -14.13 4.40 -4.63
N GLU A 155 -13.02 5.14 -4.52
CA GLU A 155 -12.00 5.24 -5.56
C GLU A 155 -11.39 3.86 -5.88
N GLY A 156 -11.13 3.08 -4.83
CA GLY A 156 -10.66 1.69 -4.92
C GLY A 156 -11.59 0.74 -5.65
N ARG A 157 -12.89 1.07 -5.71
CA ARG A 157 -13.99 0.16 -6.11
C ARG A 157 -14.02 -1.12 -5.26
N MET A 158 -13.75 -0.98 -3.95
CA MET A 158 -13.75 -2.11 -3.02
C MET A 158 -15.13 -2.37 -2.42
N LEU A 159 -15.95 -1.33 -2.26
CA LEU A 159 -17.29 -1.50 -1.70
C LEU A 159 -18.37 -1.81 -2.76
N TYR A 160 -18.15 -1.51 -4.06
CA TYR A 160 -19.14 -1.63 -5.15
C TYR A 160 -18.77 -2.58 -6.28
#